data_AF-A0A5N6D843-F1
#
_entry.id   AF-A0A5N6D843-F1
#
_cell.length_a   1.000
_cell.length_b   1.000
_cell.length_c   1.000
_cell.angle_alpha   90.00
_cell.angle_beta   90.00
_cell.angle_gamma   90.00
#
_symmetry.space_group_name_H-M   'P 1'
#
loop_
_entity.id
_entity.type
_entity.pdbx_description
1 polymer ?
#
loop_
_entity_poly.entity_id
_entity_poly.type
_entity_poly.pdbx_seq_one_letter_code
_entity_poly.pdbx_strand_id
1 'polypeptide(L)'
;MRQPTCGLCERTGGSCTFPTKRKTPSLRRLPAAHPTKSRLDPQKLERLVGLLELRLGDGGDIDMLAQQLSGMDHSTVSSGDSGLHSSLTPLNYSERDGQAGDDNTDEAVSSTTTPNGASSTRIADDWISPASSFHLSRYDDGSKDVGCGWWLTVPEQVLTELVYLFFDKIQGWLPLLHRPRFFDCYMKNGLFDKRSSSSFSNAESLLLCGMFALAVRHSLNPYFQECSAQDRGQRFAEDAKKYYEMARTAEQGPTLRYLQGCILLTCYQYASGPSHRAWILAGDCVRLAYDLNLCNMDEQQDDCPDPGEWSFLEEQRRAF
;
A
#
# COMPACT_ATOMS: atom_id res chain seq x y z
N MET A 1 4.78 22.06 -30.86
CA MET A 1 4.91 23.03 -29.75
C MET A 1 6.38 23.14 -29.35
N ARG A 2 6.86 24.30 -28.88
CA ARG A 2 8.27 24.47 -28.43
C ARG A 2 8.46 23.78 -27.09
N GLN A 3 9.53 22.99 -26.94
CA GLN A 3 9.90 22.38 -25.66
C GLN A 3 10.13 23.49 -24.61
N PRO A 4 9.71 23.28 -23.35
CA PRO A 4 9.91 24.27 -22.31
C PRO A 4 11.40 24.55 -22.12
N THR A 5 11.78 25.82 -22.02
CA THR A 5 13.16 26.22 -21.70
C THR A 5 13.26 26.47 -20.21
N CYS A 6 14.31 25.95 -19.56
CA CYS A 6 14.58 26.30 -18.17
C CYS A 6 15.14 27.72 -18.10
N GLY A 7 14.90 28.43 -16.99
CA GLY A 7 15.34 29.83 -16.84
C GLY A 7 16.86 30.05 -16.89
N LEU A 8 17.68 28.99 -16.84
CA LEU A 8 19.12 29.08 -17.11
C LEU A 8 19.38 29.15 -18.62
N CYS A 9 18.84 28.21 -19.38
CA CYS A 9 18.98 28.16 -20.84
C CYS A 9 18.35 29.37 -21.53
N GLU A 10 17.26 29.90 -20.99
CA GLU A 10 16.65 31.16 -21.45
C GLU A 10 17.63 32.35 -21.31
N ARG A 11 18.34 32.45 -20.19
CA ARG A 11 19.29 33.55 -19.93
C ARG A 11 20.61 33.41 -20.68
N THR A 12 21.07 32.19 -20.93
CA THR A 12 22.37 31.93 -21.56
C THR A 12 22.29 31.66 -23.06
N GLY A 13 21.08 31.66 -23.65
CA GLY A 13 20.87 31.25 -25.04
C GLY A 13 21.16 29.76 -25.28
N GLY A 14 21.13 28.95 -24.21
CA GLY A 14 21.38 27.52 -24.28
C GLY A 14 20.15 26.73 -24.76
N SER A 15 20.36 25.47 -25.16
CA SER A 15 19.27 24.53 -25.44
C SER A 15 19.12 23.55 -24.28
N CYS A 16 17.90 23.33 -23.80
CA CYS A 16 17.62 22.30 -22.82
C CYS A 16 17.58 20.93 -23.50
N THR A 17 18.42 20.00 -23.05
CA THR A 17 18.30 18.59 -23.43
C THR A 17 17.47 17.87 -22.37
N PHE A 18 16.28 17.44 -22.75
CA PHE A 18 15.44 16.60 -21.89
C PHE A 18 15.73 15.14 -22.24
N PRO A 19 16.35 14.35 -21.35
CA PRO A 19 16.53 12.93 -21.60
C PRO A 19 15.15 12.28 -21.69
N THR A 20 14.86 11.68 -22.84
CA THR A 20 13.60 10.96 -23.10
C THR A 20 13.54 9.62 -22.38
N LYS A 21 14.69 9.11 -21.92
CA LYS A 21 14.80 7.89 -21.13
C LYS A 21 15.18 8.23 -19.70
N ARG A 22 14.52 7.61 -18.72
CA ARG A 22 15.00 7.61 -17.35
C ARG A 22 16.45 7.13 -17.35
N LYS A 23 17.34 7.86 -16.68
CA LYS A 23 18.70 7.36 -16.46
C LYS A 23 18.57 6.04 -15.72
N THR A 24 19.03 4.95 -16.32
CA THR A 24 19.17 3.68 -15.61
C THR A 24 19.98 3.98 -14.36
N PRO A 25 19.50 3.59 -13.16
CA PRO A 25 20.31 3.71 -11.97
C PRO A 25 21.62 3.01 -12.29
N SER A 26 22.72 3.77 -12.27
CA SER A 26 24.03 3.19 -12.51
C SER A 26 24.16 2.09 -11.46
N LEU A 27 24.24 0.82 -11.88
CA LEU A 27 24.76 -0.23 -11.04
C LEU A 27 26.05 0.34 -10.48
N ARG A 28 26.07 0.63 -9.17
CA ARG A 28 27.31 0.99 -8.50
C ARG A 28 28.26 -0.12 -8.89
N ARG A 29 29.27 0.21 -9.70
CA ARG A 29 30.34 -0.71 -9.99
C ARG A 29 30.96 -0.96 -8.63
N LEU A 30 30.57 -2.09 -8.01
CA LEU A 30 31.16 -2.52 -6.75
C LEU A 30 32.66 -2.50 -7.00
N PRO A 31 33.47 -1.86 -6.14
CA PRO A 31 34.90 -2.00 -6.21
C PRO A 31 35.20 -3.50 -6.24
N ALA A 32 36.05 -3.92 -7.16
CA ALA A 32 36.44 -5.33 -7.32
C ALA A 32 36.61 -5.97 -5.94
N ALA A 33 35.88 -7.05 -5.71
CA ALA A 33 35.84 -7.74 -4.43
C ALA A 33 37.27 -8.05 -3.96
N HIS A 34 37.77 -7.28 -3.01
CA HIS A 34 38.82 -7.79 -2.15
C HIS A 34 38.17 -8.88 -1.27
N PRO A 35 38.74 -10.09 -1.22
CA PRO A 35 38.19 -11.16 -0.41
C PRO A 35 38.49 -10.84 1.06
N THR A 36 37.68 -9.98 1.67
CA THR A 36 37.64 -9.83 3.12
C THR A 36 36.98 -11.10 3.65
N LYS A 37 37.81 -12.09 4.02
CA LYS A 37 37.39 -13.18 4.89
C LYS A 37 36.80 -12.54 6.14
N SER A 38 35.47 -12.54 6.26
CA SER A 38 34.79 -12.22 7.50
C SER A 38 35.22 -13.28 8.51
N ARG A 39 36.26 -12.96 9.28
CA ARG A 39 36.72 -13.80 10.38
C ARG A 39 35.66 -13.68 11.46
N LEU A 40 34.69 -14.58 11.43
CA LEU A 40 33.70 -14.72 12.50
C LEU A 40 34.50 -14.96 13.78
N ASP A 41 34.32 -14.07 14.74
CA ASP A 41 35.02 -14.09 16.01
C ASP A 41 34.45 -15.24 16.88
N PRO A 42 35.22 -16.32 17.13
CA PRO A 42 34.73 -17.49 17.83
C PRO A 42 34.21 -17.17 19.24
N GLN A 43 34.71 -16.10 19.87
CA GLN A 43 34.24 -15.65 21.18
C GLN A 43 32.80 -15.11 21.13
N LYS A 44 32.39 -14.53 20.00
CA LYS A 44 31.01 -14.06 19.82
C LYS A 44 30.06 -15.23 19.58
N LEU A 45 30.55 -16.29 18.94
CA LEU A 45 29.78 -17.51 18.71
C LEU A 45 29.56 -18.26 20.03
N GLU A 46 30.60 -18.42 20.84
CA GLU A 46 30.51 -19.04 22.18
C GLU A 46 29.57 -18.25 23.10
N ARG A 47 29.62 -16.91 23.04
CA ARG A 47 28.71 -16.06 23.82
C ARG A 47 27.25 -16.23 23.37
N LEU A 48 26.99 -16.45 22.08
CA LEU A 48 25.64 -16.71 21.58
C LEU A 48 25.14 -18.09 22.03
N VAL A 49 26.00 -19.11 21.97
CA VAL A 49 25.68 -20.47 22.46
C VAL A 49 25.39 -20.45 23.95
N GLY A 50 26.22 -19.78 24.76
CA GLY A 50 25.99 -19.66 26.20
C GLY A 50 24.68 -18.93 26.55
N LEU A 51 24.27 -17.94 25.75
CA LEU A 51 22.97 -17.25 25.93
C LEU A 51 21.77 -18.15 25.56
N LEU A 52 21.93 -19.04 24.58
CA LEU A 52 20.91 -20.00 24.19
C LEU A 52 20.78 -21.12 25.22
N GLU A 53 21.90 -21.60 25.76
CA GLU A 53 21.92 -22.59 26.84
C GLU A 53 21.35 -22.03 28.15
N LEU A 54 21.64 -20.76 28.47
CA LEU A 54 21.01 -20.06 29.61
C LEU A 54 19.49 -19.91 29.47
N ARG A 55 18.98 -19.78 28.24
CA ARG A 55 17.54 -19.71 27.95
C ARG A 55 16.85 -21.08 27.95
N LEU A 56 17.57 -22.14 27.62
CA LEU A 56 17.04 -23.51 27.52
C LEU A 56 17.28 -24.32 28.81
N GLY A 57 18.16 -23.86 29.70
CA GLY A 57 18.45 -24.49 30.98
C GLY A 57 17.48 -24.17 32.11
N ASP A 58 16.59 -23.18 31.93
CA ASP A 58 15.52 -22.90 32.90
C ASP A 58 14.33 -23.82 32.61
N GLY A 59 14.47 -25.09 33.00
CA GLY A 59 13.53 -26.18 32.76
C GLY A 59 12.14 -26.03 33.38
N GLY A 60 11.74 -24.82 33.80
CA GLY A 60 10.41 -24.53 34.34
C GLY A 60 9.31 -24.44 33.29
N ASP A 61 9.64 -24.08 32.04
CA ASP A 61 8.61 -23.82 31.01
C ASP A 61 8.09 -25.09 30.32
N ILE A 62 8.88 -26.18 30.30
CA ILE A 62 8.49 -27.43 29.64
C ILE A 62 7.47 -28.20 30.50
N ASP A 63 7.65 -28.21 31.83
CA ASP A 63 6.73 -28.89 32.76
C ASP A 63 5.38 -28.16 32.89
N MET A 64 5.37 -26.82 32.77
CA MET A 64 4.15 -26.01 32.78
C MET A 64 3.28 -26.28 31.53
N LEU A 65 3.90 -26.51 30.37
CA LEU A 65 3.20 -26.89 29.13
C LEU A 65 2.67 -28.33 29.16
N ALA A 66 3.41 -29.26 29.78
CA ALA A 66 2.96 -30.65 29.93
C ALA A 66 1.76 -30.79 30.90
N GLN A 67 1.72 -29.99 31.96
CA GLN A 67 0.60 -29.99 32.91
C GLN A 67 -0.68 -29.38 32.30
N GLN A 68 -0.58 -28.41 31.38
CA GLN A 68 -1.75 -27.84 30.72
C GLN A 68 -2.41 -28.77 29.69
N LEU A 69 -1.66 -29.72 29.11
CA LEU A 69 -2.20 -30.69 28.16
C LEU A 69 -2.83 -31.92 28.83
N SER A 70 -2.63 -32.10 30.14
CA SER A 70 -3.10 -33.27 30.90
C SER A 70 -4.39 -33.03 31.69
N GLY A 71 -4.92 -31.81 31.69
CA GLY A 71 -5.98 -31.36 32.61
C GLY A 71 -7.41 -31.31 32.05
N MET A 72 -7.69 -31.87 30.87
CA MET A 72 -8.99 -31.69 30.22
C MET A 72 -9.68 -33.03 29.91
N ASP A 73 -9.94 -33.82 30.95
CA ASP A 73 -10.93 -34.90 30.93
C ASP A 73 -11.69 -34.97 32.27
N HIS A 74 -13.01 -35.22 32.17
CA HIS A 74 -14.10 -35.20 33.17
C HIS A 74 -14.80 -33.82 33.36
N SER A 75 -16.08 -33.58 33.02
CA SER A 75 -17.28 -34.39 33.30
C SER A 75 -18.51 -33.98 32.46
N THR A 76 -19.25 -34.99 31.98
CA THR A 76 -20.72 -35.16 31.75
C THR A 76 -21.66 -33.95 31.94
N VAL A 77 -22.67 -33.68 31.07
CA VAL A 77 -24.01 -34.32 31.03
C VAL A 77 -24.76 -34.11 29.67
N SER A 78 -25.14 -35.24 29.06
CA SER A 78 -26.42 -35.66 28.43
C SER A 78 -27.19 -34.89 27.33
N SER A 79 -27.47 -35.68 26.27
CA SER A 79 -28.73 -35.87 25.51
C SER A 79 -28.98 -35.09 24.20
N GLY A 80 -29.06 -35.84 23.09
CA GLY A 80 -29.69 -35.40 21.84
C GLY A 80 -29.23 -36.21 20.61
N ASP A 81 -29.99 -37.25 20.30
CA ASP A 81 -29.78 -38.31 19.29
C ASP A 81 -29.65 -37.85 17.82
N SER A 82 -28.94 -38.66 17.03
CA SER A 82 -29.25 -39.15 15.66
C SER A 82 -28.19 -38.94 14.55
N GLY A 83 -27.77 -40.04 13.91
CA GLY A 83 -27.38 -40.02 12.48
C GLY A 83 -26.05 -40.66 12.02
N LEU A 84 -25.95 -41.99 12.10
CA LEU A 84 -25.46 -42.92 11.05
C LEU A 84 -24.00 -42.84 10.47
N HIS A 85 -23.23 -43.85 10.88
CA HIS A 85 -22.41 -44.81 10.11
C HIS A 85 -21.09 -44.42 9.39
N SER A 86 -20.03 -45.02 9.96
CA SER A 86 -18.67 -45.26 9.47
C SER A 86 -18.54 -45.87 8.06
N SER A 87 -17.40 -45.60 7.41
CA SER A 87 -16.51 -46.63 6.86
C SER A 87 -15.10 -46.08 6.61
N LEU A 88 -14.13 -46.60 7.37
CA LEU A 88 -12.69 -46.46 7.13
C LEU A 88 -12.25 -47.47 6.07
N THR A 89 -11.36 -47.07 5.15
CA THR A 89 -10.38 -47.98 4.54
C THR A 89 -9.04 -47.24 4.35
N PRO A 90 -7.90 -47.85 4.71
CA PRO A 90 -6.57 -47.26 4.56
C PRO A 90 -5.91 -47.72 3.24
N LEU A 91 -5.14 -46.84 2.61
CA LEU A 91 -4.23 -47.22 1.52
C LEU A 91 -2.78 -46.89 1.91
N ASN A 92 -2.05 -47.98 2.16
CA ASN A 92 -0.59 -48.05 2.21
C ASN A 92 0.04 -47.52 0.91
N TYR A 93 1.18 -46.84 1.03
CA TYR A 93 2.21 -46.94 -0.01
C TYR A 93 3.59 -47.07 0.65
N SER A 94 4.28 -48.13 0.24
CA SER A 94 5.56 -48.61 0.74
C SER A 94 6.71 -47.84 0.10
N GLU A 95 7.73 -47.56 0.91
CA GLU A 95 9.09 -47.25 0.47
C GLU A 95 9.68 -48.40 -0.37
N ARG A 96 10.51 -48.04 -1.36
CA ARG A 96 11.51 -48.94 -1.93
C ARG A 96 12.68 -48.13 -2.53
N ASP A 97 13.85 -48.32 -1.97
CA ASP A 97 15.16 -47.86 -2.44
C ASP A 97 15.61 -48.55 -3.74
N GLY A 98 16.49 -47.88 -4.51
CA GLY A 98 17.31 -48.51 -5.55
C GLY A 98 17.95 -47.61 -6.62
N GLN A 99 19.12 -47.04 -6.31
CA GLN A 99 20.37 -46.88 -7.12
C GLN A 99 20.42 -46.29 -8.55
N ALA A 100 21.22 -45.19 -8.63
CA ALA A 100 22.35 -44.87 -9.54
C ALA A 100 22.17 -44.68 -11.07
N GLY A 101 22.60 -43.50 -11.55
CA GLY A 101 22.97 -43.20 -12.94
C GLY A 101 23.33 -41.72 -13.14
N ASP A 102 24.60 -41.44 -13.42
CA ASP A 102 25.18 -40.13 -13.77
C ASP A 102 24.54 -39.52 -15.02
N ASP A 103 24.33 -38.20 -15.03
CA ASP A 103 24.76 -37.33 -16.14
C ASP A 103 24.71 -35.84 -15.78
N ASN A 104 25.80 -35.13 -16.11
CA ASN A 104 26.02 -33.70 -15.91
C ASN A 104 25.29 -32.87 -16.97
N THR A 105 24.54 -31.84 -16.57
CA THR A 105 24.37 -30.58 -17.33
C THR A 105 24.00 -29.43 -16.39
N ASP A 106 24.88 -28.42 -16.32
CA ASP A 106 24.70 -27.21 -15.52
C ASP A 106 23.77 -26.20 -16.22
N GLU A 107 22.58 -25.93 -15.66
CA GLU A 107 21.84 -24.67 -15.86
C GLU A 107 21.39 -24.13 -14.49
N ALA A 108 21.95 -22.97 -14.12
CA ALA A 108 21.63 -22.28 -12.87
C ALA A 108 20.35 -21.44 -13.04
N VAL A 109 19.20 -22.03 -12.71
CA VAL A 109 17.93 -21.30 -12.48
C VAL A 109 17.82 -21.00 -10.98
N SER A 110 17.93 -19.72 -10.62
CA SER A 110 17.80 -19.27 -9.23
C SER A 110 16.33 -19.02 -8.89
N SER A 111 15.67 -20.06 -8.37
CA SER A 111 14.33 -19.99 -7.78
C SER A 111 14.45 -19.51 -6.33
N THR A 112 13.94 -18.31 -6.02
CA THR A 112 13.85 -17.83 -4.63
C THR A 112 12.58 -18.39 -4.00
N THR A 113 12.75 -19.35 -3.11
CA THR A 113 11.73 -19.98 -2.28
C THR A 113 11.34 -19.04 -1.13
N THR A 114 10.07 -18.65 -1.06
CA THR A 114 9.46 -18.04 0.13
C THR A 114 9.20 -19.11 1.19
N PRO A 115 9.53 -18.89 2.48
CA PRO A 115 9.07 -19.76 3.56
C PRO A 115 7.66 -19.34 3.98
N ASN A 116 6.70 -20.23 3.73
CA ASN A 116 5.38 -20.22 4.37
C ASN A 116 5.48 -20.95 5.73
N GLY A 117 4.93 -20.32 6.78
CA GLY A 117 4.56 -21.02 8.00
C GLY A 117 4.73 -20.19 9.27
N ALA A 118 3.64 -19.64 9.79
CA ALA A 118 3.29 -19.74 11.21
C ALA A 118 1.85 -19.27 11.45
N SER A 119 1.13 -20.12 12.16
CA SER A 119 -0.30 -20.07 12.46
C SER A 119 -0.72 -18.94 13.40
N SER A 120 -2.00 -18.61 13.32
CA SER A 120 -2.77 -17.80 14.26
C SER A 120 -2.51 -18.15 15.72
N THR A 121 -2.22 -17.14 16.53
CA THR A 121 -2.54 -17.16 17.96
C THR A 121 -3.19 -15.84 18.32
N ARG A 122 -4.45 -15.92 18.76
CA ARG A 122 -5.21 -14.81 19.31
C ARG A 122 -4.71 -14.56 20.73
N ILE A 123 -4.14 -13.40 21.00
CA ILE A 123 -4.13 -12.81 22.33
C ILE A 123 -4.58 -11.36 22.18
N ALA A 124 -5.72 -11.08 22.81
CA ALA A 124 -6.17 -9.72 23.09
C ALA A 124 -5.22 -9.13 24.12
N ASP A 125 -4.71 -7.92 23.88
CA ASP A 125 -4.38 -7.04 24.98
C ASP A 125 -4.57 -5.57 24.60
N ASP A 126 -5.17 -4.92 25.58
CA ASP A 126 -5.88 -3.67 25.58
C ASP A 126 -4.89 -2.57 25.97
N TRP A 127 -4.58 -1.65 25.05
CA TRP A 127 -3.82 -0.43 25.38
C TRP A 127 -4.60 0.77 24.89
N ILE A 128 -5.51 1.20 25.76
CA ILE A 128 -6.16 2.50 25.71
C ILE A 128 -5.11 3.56 26.06
N SER A 129 -4.89 4.50 25.15
CA SER A 129 -4.42 5.84 25.53
C SER A 129 -5.17 6.89 24.71
N PRO A 130 -5.49 8.04 25.33
CA PRO A 130 -6.69 8.79 25.00
C PRO A 130 -6.41 9.75 23.85
N ALA A 131 -6.94 9.45 22.66
CA ALA A 131 -7.21 10.50 21.69
C ALA A 131 -8.48 11.22 22.16
N SER A 132 -8.37 12.52 22.48
CA SER A 132 -9.50 13.35 22.85
C SER A 132 -10.46 13.45 21.66
N SER A 133 -11.52 12.64 21.69
CA SER A 133 -12.63 12.72 20.77
C SER A 133 -13.41 14.00 21.04
N PHE A 134 -13.05 15.09 20.36
CA PHE A 134 -13.91 16.27 20.33
C PHE A 134 -15.15 15.94 19.49
N HIS A 135 -16.28 15.92 20.20
CA HIS A 135 -17.62 15.66 19.68
C HIS A 135 -18.03 16.82 18.76
N LEU A 136 -17.93 16.60 17.45
CA LEU A 136 -18.74 17.38 16.51
C LEU A 136 -20.15 16.83 16.49
N SER A 137 -21.11 17.75 16.57
CA SER A 137 -22.55 17.52 16.66
C SER A 137 -23.03 16.33 15.84
N ARG A 138 -23.63 15.39 16.56
CA ARG A 138 -24.31 14.19 16.08
C ARG A 138 -25.62 14.61 15.42
N TYR A 139 -25.57 14.94 14.13
CA TYR A 139 -26.73 14.73 13.27
C TYR A 139 -26.74 13.25 12.90
N ASP A 140 -27.41 12.48 13.77
CA ASP A 140 -27.84 11.11 13.49
C ASP A 140 -28.96 11.21 12.46
N ASP A 141 -28.60 11.16 11.17
CA ASP A 141 -29.56 10.85 10.11
C ASP A 141 -29.45 9.36 9.82
N GLY A 142 -30.50 8.62 10.21
CA GLY A 142 -30.65 7.18 10.07
C GLY A 142 -30.84 6.74 8.62
N SER A 143 -30.01 7.22 7.70
CA SER A 143 -29.92 6.71 6.34
C SER A 143 -28.91 5.58 6.31
N LYS A 144 -29.40 4.34 6.22
CA LYS A 144 -28.62 3.20 5.73
C LYS A 144 -28.33 3.40 4.24
N ASP A 145 -27.50 4.38 3.89
CA ASP A 145 -26.98 4.50 2.53
C ASP A 145 -25.75 3.61 2.42
N VAL A 146 -26.01 2.33 2.15
CA VAL A 146 -25.00 1.29 1.96
C VAL A 146 -24.35 1.53 0.60
N GLY A 147 -23.40 2.47 0.52
CA GLY A 147 -22.54 2.58 -0.66
C GLY A 147 -21.81 3.90 -0.88
N CYS A 148 -22.30 5.04 -0.36
CA CYS A 148 -21.69 6.34 -0.64
C CYS A 148 -20.78 6.81 0.50
N GLY A 149 -19.56 7.25 0.19
CA GLY A 149 -18.64 7.83 1.17
C GLY A 149 -19.14 9.16 1.73
N TRP A 150 -18.84 9.45 2.99
CA TRP A 150 -19.17 10.72 3.66
C TRP A 150 -18.70 11.93 2.87
N TRP A 151 -17.57 11.83 2.15
CA TRP A 151 -17.01 12.91 1.34
C TRP A 151 -18.00 13.48 0.30
N LEU A 152 -18.98 12.70 -0.17
CA LEU A 152 -20.03 13.15 -1.10
C LEU A 152 -21.04 14.10 -0.44
N THR A 153 -21.11 14.12 0.88
CA THR A 153 -21.96 15.04 1.64
C THR A 153 -21.36 16.43 1.74
N VAL A 154 -20.04 16.57 1.59
CA VAL A 154 -19.27 17.82 1.69
C VAL A 154 -19.73 18.80 0.59
N PRO A 155 -19.90 20.10 0.89
CA PRO A 155 -20.31 21.07 -0.12
C PRO A 155 -19.32 21.16 -1.29
N GLU A 156 -19.85 21.27 -2.51
CA GLU A 156 -19.05 21.36 -3.75
C GLU A 156 -18.00 22.48 -3.70
N GLN A 157 -18.35 23.64 -3.13
CA GLN A 157 -17.45 24.78 -3.04
C GLN A 157 -16.23 24.44 -2.17
N VAL A 158 -16.42 23.63 -1.13
CA VAL A 158 -15.35 23.15 -0.26
C VAL A 158 -14.49 22.15 -1.03
N LEU A 159 -15.08 21.14 -1.69
CA LEU A 159 -14.34 20.16 -2.48
C LEU A 159 -13.51 20.82 -3.60
N THR A 160 -14.10 21.81 -4.27
CA THR A 160 -13.46 22.60 -5.31
C THR A 160 -12.24 23.35 -4.75
N GLU A 161 -12.40 24.04 -3.61
CA GLU A 161 -11.28 24.68 -2.91
C GLU A 161 -10.15 23.68 -2.60
N LEU A 162 -10.50 22.49 -2.12
CA LEU A 162 -9.51 21.45 -1.79
C LEU A 162 -8.71 20.99 -3.01
N VAL A 163 -9.32 20.89 -4.19
CA VAL A 163 -8.58 20.59 -5.43
C VAL A 163 -7.61 21.71 -5.77
N TYR A 164 -8.03 22.97 -5.69
CA TYR A 164 -7.11 24.10 -5.92
C TYR A 164 -5.94 24.07 -4.93
N LEU A 165 -6.22 23.81 -3.65
CA LEU A 165 -5.19 23.66 -2.62
C LEU A 165 -4.26 22.48 -2.86
N PHE A 166 -4.76 21.35 -3.38
CA PHE A 166 -3.90 20.23 -3.75
C PHE A 166 -2.86 20.66 -4.79
N PHE A 167 -3.30 21.30 -5.87
CA PHE A 167 -2.39 21.73 -6.92
C PHE A 167 -1.47 22.90 -6.51
N ASP A 168 -1.83 23.66 -5.48
CA ASP A 168 -1.00 24.75 -4.94
C ASP A 168 0.01 24.27 -3.89
N LYS A 169 -0.40 23.38 -2.96
CA LYS A 169 0.39 23.01 -1.77
C LYS A 169 0.98 21.61 -1.81
N ILE A 170 0.41 20.69 -2.58
CA ILE A 170 0.78 19.26 -2.57
C ILE A 170 1.52 18.86 -3.83
N GLN A 171 0.99 19.23 -4.99
CA GLN A 171 1.52 18.88 -6.31
C GLN A 171 3.00 19.22 -6.49
N GLY A 172 3.52 20.27 -5.86
CA GLY A 172 4.93 20.66 -5.99
C GLY A 172 5.91 19.58 -5.50
N TRP A 173 5.56 18.85 -4.44
CA TRP A 173 6.40 17.79 -3.87
C TRP A 173 5.86 16.38 -4.13
N LEU A 174 4.59 16.26 -4.54
CA LEU A 174 3.97 15.01 -4.98
C LEU A 174 3.28 15.21 -6.34
N PRO A 175 4.05 15.38 -7.43
CA PRO A 175 3.48 15.74 -8.71
C PRO A 175 2.95 14.50 -9.43
N LEU A 176 1.77 14.00 -9.05
CA LEU A 176 1.20 12.77 -9.63
C LEU A 176 0.26 13.01 -10.81
N LEU A 177 -0.32 14.20 -10.92
CA LEU A 177 -1.46 14.48 -11.80
C LEU A 177 -1.16 15.64 -12.74
N HIS A 178 -1.49 15.55 -14.01
CA HIS A 178 -1.38 16.68 -14.92
C HIS A 178 -2.54 17.65 -14.71
N ARG A 179 -2.25 18.84 -14.17
CA ARG A 179 -3.27 19.82 -13.76
C ARG A 179 -4.31 20.13 -14.86
N PRO A 180 -3.95 20.48 -16.11
CA PRO A 180 -4.95 20.73 -17.15
C PRO A 180 -5.87 19.53 -17.41
N ARG A 181 -5.33 18.31 -17.51
CA ARG A 181 -6.14 17.10 -17.73
C ARG A 181 -7.08 16.85 -16.55
N PHE A 182 -6.60 17.01 -15.32
CA PHE A 182 -7.43 16.84 -14.14
C PHE A 182 -8.60 17.83 -14.13
N PHE A 183 -8.34 19.11 -14.36
CA PHE A 183 -9.39 20.14 -14.39
C PHE A 183 -10.40 19.89 -15.52
N ASP A 184 -9.92 19.42 -16.67
CA ASP A 184 -10.79 19.07 -17.79
C ASP A 184 -11.72 17.90 -17.47
N CYS A 185 -11.21 16.87 -16.79
CA CYS A 185 -12.00 15.71 -16.39
C CYS A 185 -12.95 15.98 -15.22
N TYR A 186 -12.50 16.72 -14.20
CA TYR A 186 -13.21 16.80 -12.91
C TYR A 186 -13.87 18.16 -12.63
N MET A 187 -13.43 19.25 -13.26
CA MET A 187 -13.89 20.62 -12.92
C MET A 187 -14.76 21.29 -13.97
N LYS A 188 -14.53 21.04 -15.27
CA LYS A 188 -15.25 21.75 -16.34
C LYS A 188 -16.77 21.51 -16.37
N ASN A 189 -17.24 20.37 -15.86
CA ASN A 189 -18.64 19.95 -16.00
C ASN A 189 -19.44 20.03 -14.69
N GLY A 190 -18.91 20.66 -13.64
CA GLY A 190 -19.58 20.69 -12.33
C GLY A 190 -19.78 19.28 -11.76
N LEU A 191 -18.76 18.42 -11.84
CA LEU A 191 -18.87 17.00 -11.47
C LEU A 191 -19.22 16.78 -9.99
N PHE A 192 -18.92 17.77 -9.14
CA PHE A 192 -19.27 17.75 -7.72
C PHE A 192 -20.66 18.33 -7.45
N ASP A 193 -21.38 18.82 -8.47
CA ASP A 193 -22.77 19.25 -8.33
C ASP A 193 -23.63 18.02 -7.99
N LYS A 194 -24.31 18.07 -6.84
CA LYS A 194 -25.22 17.02 -6.37
C LYS A 194 -26.38 16.76 -7.35
N ARG A 195 -26.64 17.67 -8.29
CA ARG A 195 -27.62 17.49 -9.37
C ARG A 195 -27.10 16.62 -10.52
N SER A 196 -25.78 16.49 -10.64
CA SER A 196 -25.15 15.55 -11.56
C SER A 196 -25.24 14.16 -10.95
N SER A 197 -25.96 13.24 -11.60
CA SER A 197 -26.02 11.82 -11.21
C SER A 197 -24.71 11.07 -11.48
N SER A 198 -23.56 11.75 -11.46
CA SER A 198 -22.25 11.17 -11.75
C SER A 198 -21.88 10.19 -10.63
N SER A 199 -21.95 8.90 -10.94
CA SER A 199 -21.38 7.86 -10.11
C SER A 199 -19.86 7.84 -10.32
N PHE A 200 -19.11 8.09 -9.25
CA PHE A 200 -17.67 7.94 -9.25
C PHE A 200 -17.32 6.45 -9.13
N SER A 201 -16.38 5.97 -9.93
CA SER A 201 -15.81 4.64 -9.71
C SER A 201 -15.05 4.58 -8.36
N ASN A 202 -14.81 3.37 -7.85
CA ASN A 202 -14.02 3.19 -6.63
C ASN A 202 -12.61 3.79 -6.76
N ALA A 203 -11.96 3.64 -7.92
CA ALA A 203 -10.64 4.21 -8.17
C ALA A 203 -10.66 5.76 -8.20
N GLU A 204 -11.71 6.37 -8.76
CA GLU A 204 -11.88 7.83 -8.73
C GLU A 204 -12.14 8.35 -7.34
N SER A 205 -13.03 7.68 -6.60
CA SER A 205 -13.34 8.06 -5.22
C SER A 205 -12.11 7.92 -4.32
N LEU A 206 -11.31 6.87 -4.49
CA LEU A 206 -10.01 6.71 -3.83
C LEU A 206 -9.06 7.87 -4.15
N LEU A 207 -8.90 8.21 -5.43
CA LEU A 207 -8.04 9.30 -5.89
C LEU A 207 -8.45 10.63 -5.26
N LEU A 208 -9.73 10.98 -5.37
CA LEU A 208 -10.28 12.24 -4.88
C LEU A 208 -10.19 12.32 -3.35
N CYS A 209 -10.56 11.28 -2.64
CA CYS A 209 -10.44 11.24 -1.18
C CYS A 209 -8.98 11.37 -0.72
N GLY A 210 -8.03 10.70 -1.39
CA GLY A 210 -6.60 10.85 -1.09
C GLY A 210 -6.09 12.28 -1.34
N MET A 211 -6.55 12.91 -2.43
CA MET A 211 -6.27 14.31 -2.74
C MET A 211 -6.79 15.24 -1.63
N PHE A 212 -8.05 15.08 -1.24
CA PHE A 212 -8.68 15.90 -0.20
C PHE A 212 -8.01 15.71 1.17
N ALA A 213 -7.68 14.46 1.54
CA ALA A 213 -7.01 14.15 2.79
C ALA A 213 -5.66 14.86 2.94
N LEU A 214 -4.91 15.00 1.84
CA LEU A 214 -3.63 15.73 1.84
C LEU A 214 -3.84 17.25 1.86
N ALA A 215 -4.76 17.76 1.04
CA ALA A 215 -4.94 19.20 0.82
C ALA A 215 -5.64 19.92 1.99
N VAL A 216 -6.58 19.28 2.67
CA VAL A 216 -7.48 19.92 3.65
C VAL A 216 -6.76 20.54 4.85
N ARG A 217 -5.57 20.04 5.20
CA ARG A 217 -4.73 20.64 6.26
C ARG A 217 -4.37 22.11 5.98
N HIS A 218 -4.43 22.52 4.71
CA HIS A 218 -4.14 23.88 4.26
C HIS A 218 -5.38 24.76 4.07
N SER A 219 -6.59 24.21 4.25
CA SER A 219 -7.82 25.00 4.08
C SER A 219 -8.06 25.92 5.27
N LEU A 220 -8.56 27.12 5.00
CA LEU A 220 -9.04 28.07 6.01
C LEU A 220 -10.57 28.16 6.03
N ASN A 221 -11.24 27.26 5.30
CA ASN A 221 -12.69 27.27 5.16
C ASN A 221 -13.39 27.06 6.52
N PRO A 222 -14.46 27.85 6.82
CA PRO A 222 -15.25 27.67 8.04
C PRO A 222 -15.75 26.26 8.29
N TYR A 223 -15.96 25.48 7.23
CA TYR A 223 -16.38 24.08 7.30
C TYR A 223 -15.45 23.19 8.16
N PHE A 224 -14.17 23.57 8.32
CA PHE A 224 -13.17 22.82 9.10
C PHE A 224 -12.72 23.52 10.39
N GLN A 225 -13.44 24.54 10.85
CA GLN A 225 -13.03 25.35 12.02
C GLN A 225 -12.92 24.53 13.30
N GLU A 226 -13.75 23.51 13.45
CA GLU A 226 -13.83 22.70 14.67
C GLU A 226 -12.79 21.58 14.73
N CYS A 227 -12.01 21.38 13.65
CA CYS A 227 -10.96 20.36 13.57
C CYS A 227 -9.57 21.01 13.50
N SER A 228 -8.62 20.46 14.26
CA SER A 228 -7.20 20.84 14.17
C SER A 228 -6.69 20.64 12.74
N ALA A 229 -5.79 21.50 12.28
CA ALA A 229 -5.28 21.41 10.90
C ALA A 229 -4.67 20.04 10.57
N GLN A 230 -4.08 19.36 11.57
CA GLN A 230 -3.47 18.04 11.42
C GLN A 230 -4.52 16.93 11.21
N ASP A 231 -5.68 17.05 11.85
CA ASP A 231 -6.70 16.00 11.88
C ASP A 231 -7.77 16.13 10.79
N ARG A 232 -7.86 17.29 10.13
CA ARG A 232 -8.87 17.57 9.08
C ARG A 232 -8.91 16.53 7.97
N GLY A 233 -7.77 15.91 7.65
CA GLY A 233 -7.65 14.91 6.58
C GLY A 233 -8.20 13.53 6.93
N GLN A 234 -8.47 13.26 8.22
CA GLN A 234 -8.74 11.92 8.69
C GLN A 234 -9.99 11.30 8.05
N ARG A 235 -11.11 12.03 8.02
CA ARG A 235 -12.37 11.50 7.44
C ARG A 235 -12.26 11.20 5.95
N PHE A 236 -11.56 12.05 5.20
CA PHE A 236 -11.28 11.79 3.78
C PHE A 236 -10.38 10.55 3.61
N ALA A 237 -9.36 10.38 4.46
CA ALA A 237 -8.49 9.21 4.41
C ALA A 237 -9.22 7.90 4.79
N GLU A 238 -10.19 7.96 5.70
CA GLU A 238 -11.04 6.82 6.06
C GLU A 238 -11.91 6.39 4.87
N ASP A 239 -12.52 7.35 4.16
CA ASP A 239 -13.26 7.05 2.92
C ASP A 239 -12.32 6.55 1.81
N ALA A 240 -11.16 7.16 1.62
CA ALA A 240 -10.14 6.67 0.69
C ALA A 240 -9.80 5.20 0.98
N LYS A 241 -9.62 4.83 2.25
CA LYS A 241 -9.35 3.44 2.63
C LYS A 241 -10.49 2.50 2.24
N LYS A 242 -11.75 2.89 2.43
CA LYS A 242 -12.90 2.07 2.00
C LYS A 242 -12.84 1.82 0.49
N TYR A 243 -12.60 2.86 -0.30
CA TYR A 243 -12.50 2.72 -1.76
C TYR A 243 -11.27 1.94 -2.21
N TYR A 244 -10.15 2.02 -1.50
CA TYR A 244 -8.99 1.17 -1.74
C TYR A 244 -9.37 -0.32 -1.60
N GLU A 245 -10.07 -0.69 -0.52
CA GLU A 245 -10.51 -2.07 -0.28
C GLU A 245 -11.51 -2.53 -1.35
N MET A 246 -12.50 -1.70 -1.68
CA MET A 246 -13.52 -2.00 -2.69
C MET A 246 -12.92 -2.15 -4.10
N ALA A 247 -11.95 -1.29 -4.46
CA ALA A 247 -11.25 -1.38 -5.74
C ALA A 247 -10.31 -2.58 -5.79
N ARG A 248 -9.71 -2.98 -4.67
CA ARG A 248 -8.84 -4.17 -4.58
C ARG A 248 -9.58 -5.47 -4.87
N THR A 249 -10.86 -5.54 -4.50
CA THR A 249 -11.72 -6.72 -4.74
C THR A 249 -12.43 -6.70 -6.09
N ALA A 250 -12.30 -5.62 -6.87
CA ALA A 250 -12.93 -5.54 -8.18
C ALA A 250 -12.24 -6.50 -9.17
N GLU A 251 -13.01 -7.13 -10.06
CA GLU A 251 -12.48 -8.04 -11.10
C GLU A 251 -11.63 -7.31 -12.15
N GLN A 252 -11.74 -5.99 -12.23
CA GLN A 252 -10.93 -5.18 -13.14
C GLN A 252 -9.47 -5.13 -12.66
N GLY A 253 -8.53 -5.38 -13.57
CA GLY A 253 -7.09 -5.26 -13.30
C GLY A 253 -6.68 -3.86 -12.83
N PRO A 254 -5.42 -3.70 -12.36
CA PRO A 254 -4.95 -2.44 -11.82
C PRO A 254 -5.00 -1.34 -12.89
N THR A 255 -5.34 -0.14 -12.47
CA THR A 255 -5.34 1.05 -13.33
C THR A 255 -4.38 2.09 -12.78
N LEU A 256 -3.83 2.94 -13.65
CA LEU A 256 -2.99 4.07 -13.21
C LEU A 256 -3.69 4.92 -12.15
N ARG A 257 -5.00 5.16 -12.33
CA ARG A 257 -5.80 5.94 -11.39
C ARG A 257 -5.89 5.29 -10.01
N TYR A 258 -6.09 3.97 -9.96
CA TYR A 258 -6.08 3.22 -8.71
C TYR A 258 -4.72 3.34 -8.01
N LEU A 259 -3.62 3.14 -8.74
CA LEU A 259 -2.26 3.33 -8.21
C LEU A 259 -2.05 4.76 -7.68
N GLN A 260 -2.39 5.79 -8.45
CA GLN A 260 -2.27 7.19 -8.03
C GLN A 260 -3.04 7.45 -6.73
N GLY A 261 -4.26 6.91 -6.61
CA GLY A 261 -5.04 6.98 -5.38
C GLY A 261 -4.39 6.27 -4.19
N CYS A 262 -3.81 5.09 -4.40
CA CYS A 262 -3.02 4.38 -3.39
C CYS A 262 -1.79 5.19 -2.93
N ILE A 263 -1.08 5.84 -3.86
CA ILE A 263 0.09 6.69 -3.54
C ILE A 263 -0.36 7.88 -2.68
N LEU A 264 -1.44 8.58 -3.06
CA LEU A 264 -1.97 9.70 -2.28
C LEU A 264 -2.36 9.27 -0.86
N LEU A 265 -3.05 8.14 -0.71
CA LEU A 265 -3.41 7.59 0.60
C LEU A 265 -2.18 7.20 1.42
N THR A 266 -1.17 6.59 0.79
CA THR A 266 0.11 6.24 1.43
C THR A 266 0.83 7.48 1.93
N CYS A 267 0.95 8.50 1.09
CA CYS A 267 1.58 9.77 1.46
C CYS A 267 0.82 10.46 2.59
N TYR A 268 -0.51 10.43 2.59
CA TYR A 268 -1.29 10.93 3.72
C TYR A 268 -0.94 10.19 5.02
N GLN A 269 -0.93 8.86 5.00
CA GLN A 269 -0.62 8.06 6.20
C GLN A 269 0.78 8.36 6.73
N TYR A 270 1.79 8.49 5.86
CA TYR A 270 3.13 8.90 6.30
C TYR A 270 3.16 10.33 6.86
N ALA A 271 2.42 11.25 6.25
CA ALA A 271 2.38 12.65 6.69
C ALA A 271 1.59 12.85 8.00
N SER A 272 0.67 11.94 8.35
CA SER A 272 -0.10 11.98 9.59
C SER A 272 0.49 11.09 10.69
N GLY A 273 1.51 10.29 10.38
CA GLY A 273 2.20 9.42 11.32
C GLY A 273 2.57 8.07 10.68
N PRO A 274 3.87 7.77 10.51
CA PRO A 274 4.31 6.49 9.95
C PRO A 274 3.70 5.32 10.73
N SER A 275 3.09 4.39 10.01
CA SER A 275 2.46 3.21 10.59
C SER A 275 2.78 1.97 9.76
N HIS A 276 2.65 0.80 10.37
CA HIS A 276 2.79 -0.47 9.65
C HIS A 276 1.82 -0.56 8.45
N ARG A 277 0.64 0.05 8.57
CA ARG A 277 -0.35 0.14 7.49
C ARG A 277 0.18 0.95 6.31
N ALA A 278 0.84 2.08 6.57
CA ALA A 278 1.47 2.89 5.53
C ALA A 278 2.57 2.12 4.80
N TRP A 279 3.34 1.31 5.53
CA TRP A 279 4.39 0.47 4.95
C TRP A 279 3.82 -0.64 4.05
N ILE A 280 2.76 -1.33 4.49
CA ILE A 280 2.07 -2.32 3.64
C ILE A 280 1.53 -1.65 2.37
N LEU A 281 0.84 -0.52 2.51
CA LEU A 281 0.24 0.18 1.37
C LEU A 281 1.29 0.70 0.39
N ALA A 282 2.46 1.12 0.88
CA ALA A 282 3.60 1.45 0.03
C ALA A 282 4.08 0.24 -0.78
N GLY A 283 4.17 -0.94 -0.16
CA GLY A 283 4.47 -2.20 -0.85
C GLY A 283 3.44 -2.55 -1.93
N ASP A 284 2.16 -2.32 -1.66
CA ASP A 284 1.10 -2.49 -2.65
C ASP A 284 1.23 -1.52 -3.81
N CYS A 285 1.60 -0.24 -3.57
CA CYS A 285 1.86 0.70 -4.66
C CYS A 285 2.98 0.20 -5.59
N VAL A 286 4.06 -0.35 -5.02
CA VAL A 286 5.16 -0.92 -5.80
C VAL A 286 4.69 -2.09 -6.65
N ARG A 287 3.96 -3.04 -6.07
CA ARG A 287 3.38 -4.19 -6.79
C ARG A 287 2.48 -3.74 -7.94
N LEU A 288 1.56 -2.81 -7.67
CA LEU A 288 0.66 -2.25 -8.68
C LEU A 288 1.42 -1.56 -9.82
N ALA A 289 2.53 -0.88 -9.52
CA ALA A 289 3.36 -0.26 -10.55
C ALA A 289 4.03 -1.30 -11.47
N TYR A 290 4.46 -2.45 -10.93
CA TYR A 290 4.94 -3.58 -11.72
C TYR A 290 3.83 -4.25 -12.51
N ASP A 291 2.65 -4.45 -11.92
CA ASP A 291 1.49 -5.04 -12.62
C ASP A 291 1.04 -4.16 -13.80
N LEU A 292 1.22 -2.84 -13.68
CA LEU A 292 1.00 -1.87 -14.76
C LEU A 292 2.18 -1.76 -15.75
N ASN A 293 3.24 -2.55 -15.56
CA ASN A 293 4.48 -2.53 -16.35
C ASN A 293 5.13 -1.13 -16.45
N LEU A 294 4.98 -0.29 -15.42
CA LEU A 294 5.53 1.07 -15.44
C LEU A 294 7.06 1.09 -15.43
N CYS A 295 7.69 0.03 -14.94
CA CYS A 295 9.14 -0.12 -14.90
C CYS A 295 9.79 -0.16 -16.29
N ASN A 296 9.06 -0.62 -17.31
CA ASN A 296 9.58 -0.81 -18.67
C ASN A 296 8.98 0.20 -19.66
N MET A 297 8.25 1.21 -19.18
CA MET A 297 7.48 2.12 -20.04
C MET A 297 8.34 2.96 -21.01
N ASP A 298 9.60 3.24 -20.67
CA ASP A 298 10.51 4.02 -21.53
C ASP A 298 11.38 3.13 -22.46
N GLU A 299 11.14 1.81 -22.53
CA GLU A 299 11.92 0.90 -23.38
C GLU A 299 11.58 1.06 -24.87
N GLN A 300 10.32 1.36 -25.20
CA GLN A 300 9.88 1.60 -26.57
C GLN A 300 10.16 3.04 -26.99
N GLN A 301 10.97 3.18 -28.03
CA GLN A 301 11.35 4.45 -28.63
C GLN A 301 10.27 4.86 -29.63
N ASP A 302 9.15 5.40 -29.15
CA ASP A 302 8.13 5.96 -30.04
C ASP A 302 8.46 7.42 -30.38
N ASP A 303 8.25 7.76 -31.66
CA ASP A 303 8.35 9.12 -32.16
C ASP A 303 7.37 10.03 -31.40
N CYS A 304 7.76 11.30 -31.22
CA CYS A 304 7.10 12.32 -30.39
C CYS A 304 5.57 12.10 -30.19
N PRO A 305 5.12 11.59 -29.03
CA PRO A 305 3.71 11.32 -28.79
C PRO A 305 2.88 12.61 -28.82
N ASP A 306 1.59 12.48 -29.15
CA ASP A 306 0.63 13.59 -29.09
C ASP A 306 0.71 14.29 -27.70
N PRO A 307 0.53 15.62 -27.57
CA PRO A 307 0.65 16.29 -26.27
C PRO A 307 -0.25 15.70 -25.16
N GLY A 308 -1.43 15.16 -25.52
CA GLY A 308 -2.31 14.47 -24.58
C GLY A 308 -1.72 13.14 -24.09
N GLU A 309 -1.13 12.39 -25.02
CA GLU A 309 -0.42 11.13 -24.77
C GLU A 309 0.87 11.36 -23.96
N TRP A 310 1.63 12.41 -24.28
CA TRP A 310 2.81 12.80 -23.49
C TRP A 310 2.45 13.09 -22.03
N SER A 311 1.36 13.82 -21.80
CA SER A 311 0.90 14.16 -20.45
C SER A 311 0.47 12.91 -19.66
N PHE A 312 -0.06 11.90 -20.34
CA PHE A 312 -0.43 10.62 -19.73
C PHE A 312 0.78 9.76 -19.39
N LEU A 313 1.73 9.64 -20.33
CA LEU A 313 3.01 8.97 -20.08
C LEU A 313 3.77 9.63 -18.92
N GLU A 314 3.74 10.97 -18.85
CA GLU A 314 4.40 11.71 -17.78
C GLU A 314 3.76 11.45 -16.40
N GLU A 315 2.44 11.28 -16.32
CA GLU A 315 1.77 10.85 -15.08
C GLU A 315 2.18 9.42 -14.68
N GLN A 316 2.31 8.52 -15.65
CA GLN A 316 2.83 7.17 -15.40
C GLN A 316 4.27 7.20 -14.88
N ARG A 317 5.14 8.06 -15.45
CA ARG A 317 6.53 8.22 -14.99
C ARG A 317 6.60 8.73 -13.57
N ARG A 318 5.70 9.65 -13.21
CA ARG A 318 5.62 10.24 -11.87
C ARG A 318 5.07 9.27 -10.83
N ALA A 319 4.27 8.30 -11.25
CA ALA A 319 3.75 7.25 -10.38
C ALA A 319 4.80 6.15 -10.06
N PHE A 320 5.86 6.01 -10.87
CA PHE A 320 6.92 4.98 -10.72
C PHE A 320 8.25 5.50 -10.14
#